data_AF-A0A358DHR7-F1
#
_entry.id   AF-A0A358DHR7-F1
#
_cell.length_a   1.000
_cell.length_b   1.000
_cell.length_c   1.000
_cell.angle_alpha   90.00
_cell.angle_beta   90.00
_cell.angle_gamma   90.00
#
_symmetry.space_group_name_H-M   'P 1'
#
loop_
_entity.id
_entity.type
_entity.pdbx_description
1 polymer ?
#
loop_
_entity_poly.entity_id
_entity_poly.type
_entity_poly.pdbx_seq_one_letter_code
_entity_poly.pdbx_strand_id
1 'polypeptide(L)'
;RVNPDIIPVYTGKAGEFAIFEDHRYPMPFVMLENREDQYAAAIHFTPSPVRGALLADQWWSAGVEAGDGYTDFVLYSGPIGYNKKHSVAKALQLTPMKYTNTYLSMEPGRIIEKEFYIELYSIDRKGSGFQQPVYTSLDLHKPYDAERFPDFNTILASKYRFARSRWVDYGNNAAGYGMYDLQNRKDVVMGWCGQADSPGYALQVLADRLNDEDLPAKVQQSLDFLASFPVNRENGMFPVGFNGKEFYGGDHVSCGQALYNFAKAIETAQKNKRYNTEKWEAFLTSACDGQVKRILNPAWDPHSTAEGFYMAPLAIASVLFGKKEYRQASEKIAAIYADRHLAMDGCYWGGTLDATCEDKEGAWAAFQGFLELYERFKEDKYLDWAKHA
;
A
#
# COMPACT_ATOMS: atom_id res chain seq x y z
N ARG A 1 1.54 -17.52 6.16
CA ARG A 1 0.92 -18.54 5.26
C ARG A 1 -0.45 -18.02 4.82
N VAL A 2 -0.79 -18.17 3.54
CA VAL A 2 -2.12 -17.80 3.00
C VAL A 2 -3.19 -18.60 3.74
N ASN A 3 -4.26 -17.92 4.19
CA ASN A 3 -5.45 -18.59 4.72
C ASN A 3 -6.49 -18.76 3.58
N PRO A 4 -6.60 -19.96 2.98
CA PRO A 4 -7.52 -20.20 1.86
C PRO A 4 -8.99 -20.24 2.28
N ASP A 5 -9.33 -20.13 3.57
CA ASP A 5 -10.73 -20.03 3.98
C ASP A 5 -11.33 -18.63 3.74
N ILE A 6 -10.46 -17.64 3.58
CA ILE A 6 -10.83 -16.21 3.53
C ILE A 6 -10.24 -15.52 2.31
N ILE A 7 -9.01 -15.85 1.92
CA ILE A 7 -8.33 -15.20 0.79
C ILE A 7 -8.64 -15.98 -0.48
N PRO A 8 -9.09 -15.33 -1.57
CA PRO A 8 -9.27 -15.99 -2.85
C PRO A 8 -7.99 -16.68 -3.31
N VAL A 9 -8.10 -17.95 -3.68
CA VAL A 9 -7.02 -18.78 -4.21
C VAL A 9 -7.52 -19.42 -5.49
N TYR A 10 -6.74 -19.25 -6.56
CA TYR A 10 -7.01 -19.81 -7.86
C TYR A 10 -5.75 -20.49 -8.39
N THR A 11 -5.82 -21.78 -8.68
CA THR A 11 -4.69 -22.60 -9.15
C THR A 11 -4.94 -23.23 -10.52
N GLY A 12 -6.10 -22.94 -11.13
CA GLY A 12 -6.51 -23.52 -12.42
C GLY A 12 -7.01 -24.96 -12.32
N LYS A 13 -7.27 -25.49 -11.11
CA LYS A 13 -7.81 -26.86 -10.96
C LYS A 13 -9.32 -26.87 -11.21
N ALA A 14 -9.79 -27.89 -11.89
CA ALA A 14 -11.21 -28.06 -12.21
C ALA A 14 -12.15 -27.80 -11.00
N GLY A 15 -13.18 -27.00 -11.25
CA GLY A 15 -14.17 -26.55 -10.28
C GLY A 15 -13.71 -25.39 -9.39
N GLU A 16 -12.51 -24.83 -9.58
CA GLU A 16 -12.11 -23.56 -8.97
C GLU A 16 -12.69 -22.37 -9.74
N PHE A 17 -13.02 -21.31 -9.01
CA PHE A 17 -13.45 -20.04 -9.59
C PHE A 17 -13.06 -18.89 -8.67
N ALA A 18 -12.87 -17.71 -9.26
CA ALA A 18 -12.65 -16.45 -8.57
C ALA A 18 -13.38 -15.35 -9.34
N ILE A 19 -14.55 -14.97 -8.83
CA ILE A 19 -15.51 -14.08 -9.50
C ILE A 19 -15.90 -12.98 -8.53
N PHE A 20 -15.72 -11.74 -8.95
CA PHE A 20 -15.94 -10.54 -8.14
C PHE A 20 -16.79 -9.52 -8.90
N GLU A 21 -17.43 -8.60 -8.19
CA GLU A 21 -18.18 -7.51 -8.81
C GLU A 21 -17.24 -6.64 -9.66
N ASP A 22 -17.67 -6.31 -10.88
CA ASP A 22 -16.83 -5.65 -11.89
C ASP A 22 -16.36 -4.25 -11.47
N HIS A 23 -17.14 -3.56 -10.65
CA HIS A 23 -16.81 -2.24 -10.12
C HIS A 23 -15.82 -2.25 -8.94
N ARG A 24 -15.45 -3.44 -8.43
CA ARG A 24 -14.52 -3.61 -7.32
C ARG A 24 -13.08 -3.78 -7.79
N TYR A 25 -12.88 -4.03 -9.08
CA TYR A 25 -11.55 -4.11 -9.66
C TYR A 25 -10.91 -2.71 -9.67
N PRO A 26 -9.64 -2.55 -9.22
CA PRO A 26 -8.94 -1.26 -9.26
C PRO A 26 -8.84 -0.67 -10.67
N MET A 27 -8.71 -1.56 -11.66
CA MET A 27 -8.85 -1.28 -13.09
C MET A 27 -9.74 -2.38 -13.68
N PRO A 28 -10.68 -2.05 -14.58
CA PRO A 28 -11.74 -2.97 -14.97
C PRO A 28 -11.29 -4.00 -16.01
N PHE A 29 -10.41 -4.91 -15.58
CA PHE A 29 -10.02 -6.08 -16.34
C PHE A 29 -9.79 -7.30 -15.44
N VAL A 30 -9.90 -8.49 -16.05
CA VAL A 30 -9.47 -9.78 -15.49
C VAL A 30 -8.44 -10.36 -16.43
N MET A 31 -7.34 -10.92 -15.90
CA MET A 31 -6.26 -11.49 -16.72
C MET A 31 -5.79 -12.84 -16.22
N LEU A 32 -5.21 -13.64 -17.12
CA LEU A 32 -4.49 -14.86 -16.82
C LEU A 32 -3.20 -14.93 -17.64
N GLU A 33 -2.15 -15.45 -17.02
CA GLU A 33 -0.84 -15.68 -17.62
C GLU A 33 -0.64 -17.18 -17.84
N ASN A 34 -0.34 -17.59 -19.07
CA ASN A 34 0.26 -18.89 -19.33
C ASN A 34 1.79 -18.72 -19.28
N ARG A 35 2.36 -19.18 -18.16
CA ARG A 35 3.79 -19.09 -17.90
C ARG A 35 4.64 -19.96 -18.85
N GLU A 36 4.14 -21.12 -19.26
CA GLU A 36 4.91 -22.09 -20.05
C GLU A 36 5.09 -21.60 -21.49
N ASP A 37 4.00 -21.10 -22.07
CA ASP A 37 3.96 -20.66 -23.45
C ASP A 37 4.21 -19.15 -23.63
N GLN A 38 4.46 -18.44 -22.52
CA GLN A 38 4.76 -17.00 -22.48
C GLN A 38 3.73 -16.13 -23.21
N TYR A 39 2.45 -16.37 -22.96
CA TYR A 39 1.36 -15.50 -23.39
C TYR A 39 0.38 -15.23 -22.25
N ALA A 40 -0.38 -14.18 -22.39
CA ALA A 40 -1.45 -13.84 -21.46
C ALA A 40 -2.69 -13.37 -22.22
N ALA A 41 -3.81 -13.44 -21.53
CA ALA A 41 -5.10 -12.99 -22.01
C ALA A 41 -5.74 -12.10 -20.96
N ALA A 42 -6.48 -11.09 -21.41
CA ALA A 42 -7.29 -10.25 -20.53
C ALA A 42 -8.67 -9.99 -21.13
N ILE A 43 -9.68 -9.88 -20.26
CA ILE A 43 -10.97 -9.30 -20.60
C ILE A 43 -11.08 -7.94 -19.92
N HIS A 44 -11.30 -6.91 -20.72
CA HIS A 44 -11.61 -5.56 -20.28
C HIS A 44 -13.12 -5.31 -20.35
N PHE A 45 -13.65 -4.52 -19.44
CA PHE A 45 -15.08 -4.25 -19.36
C PHE A 45 -15.35 -2.83 -18.87
N THR A 46 -16.54 -2.30 -19.16
CA THR A 46 -17.00 -1.04 -18.55
C THR A 46 -17.88 -1.37 -17.34
N PRO A 47 -17.47 -1.05 -16.10
CA PRO A 47 -18.27 -1.35 -14.92
C PRO A 47 -19.66 -0.72 -15.00
N SER A 48 -20.70 -1.49 -14.69
CA SER A 48 -22.08 -0.97 -14.70
C SER A 48 -23.01 -1.74 -13.75
N PRO A 49 -24.05 -1.08 -13.22
CA PRO A 49 -25.09 -1.79 -12.48
C PRO A 49 -25.90 -2.69 -13.43
N VAL A 50 -26.49 -3.76 -12.90
CA VAL A 50 -27.31 -4.67 -13.72
C VAL A 50 -28.75 -4.17 -13.78
N ARG A 51 -29.28 -3.95 -14.98
CA ARG A 51 -30.68 -3.54 -15.17
C ARG A 51 -31.62 -4.70 -14.85
N GLY A 52 -32.60 -4.46 -13.99
CA GLY A 52 -33.52 -5.52 -13.52
C GLY A 52 -32.95 -6.40 -12.42
N ALA A 53 -31.86 -5.93 -11.77
CA ALA A 53 -31.35 -6.50 -10.54
C ALA A 53 -32.43 -6.54 -9.44
N LEU A 54 -32.35 -7.57 -8.59
CA LEU A 54 -33.15 -7.67 -7.38
C LEU A 54 -32.59 -6.79 -6.26
N LEU A 55 -31.27 -6.75 -6.13
CA LEU A 55 -30.60 -5.95 -5.10
C LEU A 55 -30.30 -4.55 -5.64
N ALA A 56 -30.41 -3.55 -4.77
CA ALA A 56 -30.17 -2.15 -5.13
C ALA A 56 -28.70 -1.87 -5.50
N ASP A 57 -27.77 -2.68 -4.99
CA ASP A 57 -26.33 -2.56 -5.19
C ASP A 57 -25.74 -3.70 -6.03
N GLN A 58 -26.54 -4.37 -6.85
CA GLN A 58 -26.04 -5.46 -7.70
C GLN A 58 -25.43 -4.93 -9.01
N TRP A 59 -24.17 -5.29 -9.21
CA TRP A 59 -23.38 -5.00 -10.41
C TRP A 59 -23.12 -6.26 -11.22
N TRP A 60 -22.63 -6.08 -12.46
CA TRP A 60 -22.08 -7.23 -13.18
C TRP A 60 -20.89 -7.77 -12.40
N SER A 61 -20.55 -9.02 -12.65
CA SER A 61 -19.41 -9.68 -12.04
C SER A 61 -18.52 -10.29 -13.11
N ALA A 62 -17.21 -10.22 -12.90
CA ALA A 62 -16.21 -10.73 -13.81
C ALA A 62 -15.24 -11.63 -13.04
N GLY A 63 -14.61 -12.58 -13.73
CA GLY A 63 -13.66 -13.47 -13.09
C GLY A 63 -13.18 -14.60 -13.99
N VAL A 64 -12.74 -15.66 -13.34
CA VAL A 64 -12.24 -16.88 -14.00
C VAL A 64 -12.86 -18.13 -13.41
N GLU A 65 -13.06 -19.15 -14.24
CA GLU A 65 -13.51 -20.49 -13.86
C GLU A 65 -12.61 -21.56 -14.48
N ALA A 66 -12.21 -22.56 -13.70
CA ALA A 66 -11.39 -23.66 -14.15
C ALA A 66 -12.25 -24.89 -14.49
N GLY A 67 -12.08 -25.42 -15.70
CA GLY A 67 -12.61 -26.71 -16.13
C GLY A 67 -11.54 -27.79 -16.27
N ASP A 68 -11.89 -28.91 -16.90
CA ASP A 68 -10.95 -30.00 -17.16
C ASP A 68 -10.01 -29.63 -18.31
N GLY A 69 -8.83 -29.10 -17.97
CA GLY A 69 -7.77 -28.74 -18.92
C GLY A 69 -7.95 -27.38 -19.59
N TYR A 70 -8.86 -26.54 -19.10
CA TYR A 70 -9.09 -25.19 -19.60
C TYR A 70 -9.44 -24.21 -18.49
N THR A 71 -9.38 -22.92 -18.82
CA THR A 71 -9.87 -21.85 -17.97
C THR A 71 -10.67 -20.87 -18.81
N ASP A 72 -11.85 -20.52 -18.33
CA ASP A 72 -12.73 -19.54 -18.95
C ASP A 72 -12.64 -18.22 -18.21
N PHE A 73 -12.60 -17.12 -18.95
CA PHE A 73 -13.00 -15.83 -18.43
C PHE A 73 -14.52 -15.73 -18.44
N VAL A 74 -15.09 -15.23 -17.35
CA VAL A 74 -16.54 -15.15 -17.19
C VAL A 74 -16.98 -13.73 -16.88
N LEU A 75 -18.17 -13.39 -17.39
CA LEU A 75 -18.87 -12.13 -17.12
C LEU A 75 -20.33 -12.46 -16.85
N TYR A 76 -20.76 -12.30 -15.60
CA TYR A 76 -22.09 -12.67 -15.13
C TYR A 76 -22.89 -11.46 -14.68
N SER A 77 -24.21 -11.64 -14.65
CA SER A 77 -25.17 -10.61 -14.25
C SER A 77 -25.28 -10.42 -12.73
N GLY A 78 -24.21 -10.66 -11.97
CA GLY A 78 -24.16 -10.45 -10.51
C GLY A 78 -23.72 -11.61 -9.62
N PRO A 79 -23.81 -12.90 -10.02
CA PRO A 79 -23.24 -13.99 -9.22
C PRO A 79 -21.73 -13.80 -8.98
N ILE A 80 -21.32 -13.93 -7.72
CA ILE A 80 -19.92 -13.87 -7.30
C ILE A 80 -19.57 -15.07 -6.42
N GLY A 81 -18.28 -15.29 -6.22
CA GLY A 81 -17.76 -16.25 -5.26
C GLY A 81 -16.31 -16.60 -5.53
N TYR A 82 -15.73 -17.33 -4.60
CA TYR A 82 -14.34 -17.79 -4.69
C TYR A 82 -14.15 -19.04 -3.82
N ASN A 83 -13.04 -19.75 -4.02
CA ASN A 83 -12.65 -20.93 -3.23
C ASN A 83 -13.77 -21.98 -3.16
N LYS A 84 -14.46 -22.20 -4.29
CA LYS A 84 -15.57 -23.16 -4.43
C LYS A 84 -16.80 -22.83 -3.56
N LYS A 85 -16.89 -21.59 -3.06
CA LYS A 85 -18.03 -21.08 -2.31
C LYS A 85 -18.76 -20.07 -3.18
N HIS A 86 -20.00 -20.39 -3.56
CA HIS A 86 -20.88 -19.47 -4.27
C HIS A 86 -21.51 -18.45 -3.32
N SER A 87 -21.91 -17.31 -3.84
CA SER A 87 -22.67 -16.29 -3.10
C SER A 87 -21.94 -15.76 -1.86
N VAL A 88 -20.63 -15.55 -1.99
CA VAL A 88 -19.81 -14.94 -0.95
C VAL A 88 -18.92 -13.83 -1.50
N ALA A 89 -18.79 -12.75 -0.74
CA ALA A 89 -17.89 -11.62 -1.01
C ALA A 89 -16.70 -11.63 -0.04
N LYS A 90 -15.53 -11.20 -0.52
CA LYS A 90 -14.39 -10.86 0.34
C LYS A 90 -14.55 -9.42 0.82
N ALA A 91 -15.41 -9.23 1.82
CA ALA A 91 -15.71 -7.91 2.40
C ALA A 91 -15.18 -7.74 3.84
N LEU A 92 -14.89 -8.83 4.54
CA LEU A 92 -14.39 -8.81 5.92
C LEU A 92 -13.00 -9.44 6.00
N GLN A 93 -12.24 -9.07 7.03
CA GLN A 93 -10.88 -9.57 7.24
C GLN A 93 -10.86 -11.06 7.62
N LEU A 94 -11.79 -11.50 8.47
CA LEU A 94 -11.73 -12.82 9.11
C LEU A 94 -12.65 -13.89 8.49
N THR A 95 -13.69 -13.48 7.77
CA THR A 95 -14.68 -14.41 7.23
C THR A 95 -15.26 -13.91 5.90
N PRO A 96 -15.63 -14.82 4.98
CA PRO A 96 -16.43 -14.45 3.82
C PRO A 96 -17.80 -13.89 4.25
N MET A 97 -18.25 -12.83 3.59
CA MET A 97 -19.59 -12.27 3.79
C MET A 97 -20.57 -12.93 2.81
N LYS A 98 -21.75 -13.36 3.28
CA LYS A 98 -22.78 -13.88 2.37
C LYS A 98 -23.31 -12.77 1.45
N TYR A 99 -23.47 -13.09 0.18
CA TYR A 99 -24.03 -12.22 -0.85
C TYR A 99 -24.87 -13.06 -1.82
N THR A 100 -26.16 -13.20 -1.49
CA THR A 100 -27.12 -14.11 -2.13
C THR A 100 -28.16 -13.35 -2.95
N ASN A 101 -28.96 -14.06 -3.74
CA ASN A 101 -30.09 -13.52 -4.52
C ASN A 101 -29.68 -12.51 -5.61
N THR A 102 -28.53 -12.73 -6.24
CA THR A 102 -27.99 -11.93 -7.35
C THR A 102 -28.52 -12.38 -8.72
N TYR A 103 -29.75 -12.87 -8.77
CA TYR A 103 -30.42 -13.20 -10.03
C TYR A 103 -31.14 -11.99 -10.61
N LEU A 104 -31.52 -12.06 -11.88
CA LEU A 104 -32.27 -11.01 -12.56
C LEU A 104 -33.73 -11.38 -12.70
N SER A 105 -34.60 -10.36 -12.63
CA SER A 105 -35.97 -10.47 -13.11
C SER A 105 -36.08 -9.86 -14.51
N MET A 106 -36.42 -10.68 -15.49
CA MET A 106 -36.51 -10.29 -16.89
C MET A 106 -37.92 -10.47 -17.43
N GLU A 107 -38.47 -9.40 -17.99
CA GLU A 107 -39.69 -9.47 -18.79
C GLU A 107 -39.41 -10.08 -20.17
N PRO A 108 -40.35 -10.83 -20.76
CA PRO A 108 -40.24 -11.30 -22.15
C PRO A 108 -39.93 -10.14 -23.11
N GLY A 109 -38.92 -10.32 -23.97
CA GLY A 109 -38.47 -9.31 -24.94
C GLY A 109 -37.55 -8.22 -24.37
N ARG A 110 -37.20 -8.26 -23.07
CA ARG A 110 -36.24 -7.33 -22.49
C ARG A 110 -34.84 -7.57 -23.05
N ILE A 111 -34.18 -6.50 -23.49
CA ILE A 111 -32.79 -6.51 -23.96
C ILE A 111 -31.86 -6.20 -22.79
N ILE A 112 -30.78 -6.97 -22.67
CA ILE A 112 -29.65 -6.72 -21.76
C ILE A 112 -28.39 -6.61 -22.60
N GLU A 113 -27.61 -5.57 -22.36
CA GLU A 113 -26.38 -5.28 -23.09
C GLU A 113 -25.23 -5.13 -22.10
N LYS A 114 -24.07 -5.69 -22.46
CA LYS A 114 -22.81 -5.54 -21.74
C LYS A 114 -21.67 -5.51 -22.76
N GLU A 115 -20.83 -4.50 -22.63
CA GLU A 115 -19.64 -4.33 -23.47
C GLU A 115 -18.43 -4.94 -22.78
N PHE A 116 -17.61 -5.65 -23.56
CA PHE A 116 -16.32 -6.18 -23.14
C PHE A 116 -15.36 -6.25 -24.34
N TYR A 117 -14.07 -6.28 -24.05
CA TYR A 117 -12.99 -6.40 -25.04
C TYR A 117 -12.06 -7.54 -24.61
N ILE A 118 -11.54 -8.27 -25.60
CA ILE A 118 -10.57 -9.36 -25.37
C ILE A 118 -9.22 -8.89 -25.87
N GLU A 119 -8.19 -9.09 -25.04
CA GLU A 119 -6.81 -8.79 -25.36
C GLU A 119 -5.97 -10.07 -25.25
N LEU A 120 -5.19 -10.39 -26.28
CA LEU A 120 -4.23 -11.50 -26.32
C LEU A 120 -2.85 -10.94 -26.65
N TYR A 121 -1.84 -11.33 -25.88
CA TYR A 121 -0.49 -10.76 -25.99
C TYR A 121 0.59 -11.72 -25.46
N SER A 122 1.81 -11.54 -25.95
CA SER A 122 2.99 -12.25 -25.45
C SER A 122 3.53 -11.60 -24.17
N ILE A 123 4.18 -12.38 -23.31
CA ILE A 123 4.87 -11.87 -22.12
C ILE A 123 6.38 -12.02 -22.28
N ASP A 124 7.11 -10.94 -22.01
CA ASP A 124 8.58 -10.96 -22.12
C ASP A 124 9.25 -11.46 -20.83
N ARG A 125 8.57 -11.32 -19.69
CA ARG A 125 9.08 -11.67 -18.37
C ARG A 125 7.99 -12.35 -17.53
N LYS A 126 8.36 -13.41 -16.82
CA LYS A 126 7.47 -14.06 -15.84
C LYS A 126 6.95 -13.04 -14.83
N GLY A 127 5.65 -13.08 -14.54
CA GLY A 127 5.03 -12.20 -13.54
C GLY A 127 4.88 -10.74 -13.98
N SER A 128 5.10 -10.43 -15.27
CA SER A 128 4.82 -9.10 -15.84
C SER A 128 3.58 -9.06 -16.72
N GLY A 129 2.81 -10.16 -16.82
CA GLY A 129 1.62 -10.23 -17.68
C GLY A 129 0.65 -9.08 -17.41
N PHE A 130 0.44 -8.71 -16.16
CA PHE A 130 -0.49 -7.64 -15.77
C PHE A 130 -0.14 -6.24 -16.30
N GLN A 131 1.11 -5.98 -16.69
CA GLN A 131 1.54 -4.62 -17.06
C GLN A 131 0.83 -4.12 -18.31
N GLN A 132 0.69 -4.96 -19.33
CA GLN A 132 0.03 -4.58 -20.57
C GLN A 132 -1.46 -4.23 -20.36
N PRO A 133 -2.30 -5.08 -19.73
CA PRO A 133 -3.70 -4.75 -19.51
C PRO A 133 -3.91 -3.53 -18.59
N VAL A 134 -2.96 -3.21 -17.70
CA VAL A 134 -2.97 -1.94 -16.96
C VAL A 134 -2.95 -0.74 -17.93
N TYR A 135 -2.02 -0.71 -18.89
CA TYR A 135 -1.94 0.37 -19.88
C TYR A 135 -3.13 0.35 -20.86
N THR A 136 -3.54 -0.83 -21.33
CA THR A 136 -4.72 -0.97 -22.20
C THR A 136 -5.98 -0.45 -21.52
N SER A 137 -6.19 -0.76 -20.23
CA SER A 137 -7.33 -0.27 -19.45
C SER A 137 -7.30 1.25 -19.26
N LEU A 138 -6.13 1.81 -18.99
CA LEU A 138 -5.92 3.27 -18.92
C LEU A 138 -6.27 3.96 -20.26
N ASP A 139 -5.87 3.38 -21.39
CA ASP A 139 -6.15 3.92 -22.73
C ASP A 139 -7.64 3.81 -23.12
N LEU A 140 -8.32 2.74 -22.71
CA LEU A 140 -9.74 2.53 -22.96
C LEU A 140 -10.60 3.53 -22.18
N HIS A 141 -10.32 3.71 -20.89
CA HIS A 141 -11.18 4.49 -20.00
C HIS A 141 -10.75 5.95 -19.82
N LYS A 142 -9.49 6.27 -20.16
CA LYS A 142 -8.89 7.61 -20.11
C LYS A 142 -9.27 8.36 -18.82
N PRO A 143 -8.94 7.86 -17.62
CA PRO A 143 -9.33 8.47 -16.35
C PRO A 143 -8.50 9.72 -16.00
N TYR A 144 -8.17 10.53 -17.01
CA TYR A 144 -7.21 11.64 -16.94
C TYR A 144 -7.85 13.02 -16.77
N ASP A 145 -9.18 13.07 -16.59
CA ASP A 145 -9.91 14.32 -16.38
C ASP A 145 -9.67 14.84 -14.94
N ALA A 146 -8.49 15.42 -14.73
CA ALA A 146 -8.08 16.00 -13.47
C ALA A 146 -8.89 17.27 -13.12
N GLU A 147 -9.53 17.91 -14.10
CA GLU A 147 -10.31 19.15 -13.90
C GLU A 147 -11.60 18.91 -13.10
N ARG A 148 -12.07 17.66 -13.02
CA ARG A 148 -13.21 17.27 -12.15
C ARG A 148 -12.87 17.30 -10.67
N PHE A 149 -11.59 17.33 -10.31
CA PHE A 149 -11.13 17.33 -8.93
C PHE A 149 -10.67 18.74 -8.52
N PRO A 150 -10.65 19.05 -7.21
CA PRO A 150 -10.05 20.30 -6.74
C PRO A 150 -8.62 20.47 -7.25
N ASP A 151 -8.25 21.69 -7.64
CA ASP A 151 -6.91 21.97 -8.11
C ASP A 151 -5.85 21.76 -7.01
N PHE A 152 -4.58 21.64 -7.42
CA PHE A 152 -3.48 21.37 -6.51
C PHE A 152 -3.35 22.39 -5.36
N ASN A 153 -3.57 23.68 -5.61
CA ASN A 153 -3.51 24.70 -4.54
C ASN A 153 -4.64 24.51 -3.54
N THR A 154 -5.84 24.23 -4.03
CA THR A 154 -7.01 23.97 -3.19
C THR A 154 -6.82 22.71 -2.34
N ILE A 155 -6.27 21.63 -2.92
CA ILE A 155 -5.92 20.41 -2.18
C ILE A 155 -4.89 20.73 -1.09
N LEU A 156 -3.82 21.44 -1.44
CA LEU A 156 -2.75 21.80 -0.51
C LEU A 156 -3.27 22.66 0.65
N ALA A 157 -4.00 23.72 0.35
CA ALA A 157 -4.57 24.62 1.35
C ALA A 157 -5.55 23.88 2.28
N SER A 158 -6.35 22.96 1.73
CA SER A 158 -7.30 22.15 2.51
C SER A 158 -6.58 21.16 3.42
N LYS A 159 -5.58 20.44 2.91
CA LYS A 159 -4.75 19.51 3.71
C LYS A 159 -3.99 20.26 4.80
N TYR A 160 -3.45 21.44 4.48
CA TYR A 160 -2.73 22.26 5.46
C TYR A 160 -3.64 22.76 6.58
N ARG A 161 -4.83 23.28 6.22
CA ARG A 161 -5.84 23.70 7.20
C ARG A 161 -6.24 22.55 8.13
N PHE A 162 -6.44 21.36 7.57
CA PHE A 162 -6.77 20.16 8.34
C PHE A 162 -5.62 19.71 9.26
N ALA A 163 -4.36 19.82 8.82
CA ALA A 163 -3.22 19.58 9.70
C ALA A 163 -3.19 20.58 10.86
N ARG A 164 -3.33 21.88 10.57
CA ARG A 164 -3.34 22.93 11.59
C ARG A 164 -4.45 22.76 12.63
N SER A 165 -5.65 22.35 12.21
CA SER A 165 -6.77 22.14 13.14
C SER A 165 -6.56 20.98 14.11
N ARG A 166 -5.56 20.13 13.86
CA ARG A 166 -5.21 18.97 14.69
C ARG A 166 -3.94 19.18 15.49
N TRP A 167 -3.44 20.40 15.64
CA TRP A 167 -2.32 20.64 16.54
C TRP A 167 -2.72 20.36 18.00
N VAL A 168 -1.98 19.50 18.68
CA VAL A 168 -2.17 19.12 20.08
C VAL A 168 -0.92 19.51 20.87
N ASP A 169 -1.13 20.13 22.02
CA ASP A 169 -0.09 20.43 23.00
C ASP A 169 -0.51 19.85 24.35
N TYR A 170 0.27 18.89 24.85
CA TYR A 170 0.10 18.26 26.15
C TYR A 170 0.97 18.89 27.25
N GLY A 171 1.70 19.97 26.93
CA GLY A 171 2.69 20.59 27.82
C GLY A 171 4.01 19.80 27.89
N ASN A 172 5.00 20.33 28.61
CA ASN A 172 6.32 19.68 28.81
C ASN A 172 7.03 19.27 27.51
N ASN A 173 6.90 20.08 26.45
CA ASN A 173 7.40 19.78 25.10
C ASN A 173 6.75 18.56 24.42
N ALA A 174 5.64 18.03 24.94
CA ALA A 174 4.86 16.99 24.29
C ALA A 174 3.79 17.60 23.39
N ALA A 175 4.13 17.87 22.13
CA ALA A 175 3.19 18.43 21.17
C ALA A 175 3.37 17.79 19.79
N GLY A 176 2.33 17.86 18.96
CA GLY A 176 2.35 17.34 17.60
C GLY A 176 1.00 17.42 16.92
N TYR A 177 0.85 16.75 15.78
CA TYR A 177 -0.41 16.70 15.04
C TYR A 177 -1.20 15.43 15.41
N GLY A 178 -2.43 15.59 15.92
CA GLY A 178 -3.28 14.47 16.35
C GLY A 178 -3.82 13.65 15.17
N MET A 179 -3.98 12.34 15.30
CA MET A 179 -4.38 11.46 14.19
C MET A 179 -5.75 11.80 13.58
N TYR A 180 -6.69 12.23 14.42
CA TYR A 180 -8.08 12.51 14.07
C TYR A 180 -8.44 13.96 14.35
N ASP A 181 -9.66 14.34 13.99
CA ASP A 181 -10.27 15.55 14.54
C ASP A 181 -10.22 15.52 16.08
N LEU A 182 -9.85 16.64 16.69
CA LEU A 182 -9.62 16.75 18.14
C LEU A 182 -10.89 16.60 18.97
N GLN A 183 -12.08 16.72 18.36
CA GLN A 183 -13.36 16.39 18.99
C GLN A 183 -13.50 14.88 19.24
N ASN A 184 -12.88 14.06 18.40
CA ASN A 184 -12.91 12.61 18.53
C ASN A 184 -11.81 12.12 19.47
N ARG A 185 -10.56 12.43 19.15
CA ARG A 185 -9.37 11.92 19.84
C ARG A 185 -8.19 12.88 19.67
N LYS A 186 -7.31 12.92 20.67
CA LYS A 186 -6.13 13.81 20.68
C LYS A 186 -4.81 13.07 20.49
N ASP A 187 -4.88 11.77 20.26
CA ASP A 187 -3.72 10.90 20.11
C ASP A 187 -2.75 11.42 19.04
N VAL A 188 -1.48 11.54 19.40
CA VAL A 188 -0.39 11.84 18.48
C VAL A 188 0.17 10.50 18.00
N VAL A 189 0.09 10.25 16.70
CA VAL A 189 0.45 8.95 16.09
C VAL A 189 1.40 9.16 14.92
N MET A 190 2.53 8.46 14.92
CA MET A 190 3.48 8.39 13.80
C MET A 190 3.39 7.05 13.05
N GLY A 191 3.95 6.96 11.84
CA GLY A 191 3.92 5.73 11.03
C GLY A 191 2.83 5.65 9.97
N TRP A 192 2.36 4.45 9.65
CA TRP A 192 1.53 4.14 8.47
C TRP A 192 0.20 4.89 8.47
N CYS A 193 -0.52 4.81 9.58
CA CYS A 193 -1.70 5.64 9.83
C CYS A 193 -1.34 6.95 10.58
N GLY A 194 -0.05 7.23 10.74
CA GLY A 194 0.49 8.33 11.53
C GLY A 194 0.41 9.66 10.81
N GLN A 195 -0.49 10.52 11.26
CA GLN A 195 -0.60 11.88 10.73
C GLN A 195 0.30 12.88 11.49
N ALA A 196 1.11 12.44 12.45
CA ALA A 196 1.91 13.31 13.31
C ALA A 196 3.33 13.59 12.81
N ASP A 197 4.00 12.58 12.27
CA ASP A 197 5.37 12.64 11.75
C ASP A 197 5.42 13.09 10.28
N SER A 198 4.44 12.70 9.48
CA SER A 198 4.33 13.07 8.07
C SER A 198 4.39 14.61 7.84
N PRO A 199 3.69 15.45 8.64
CA PRO A 199 3.86 16.90 8.58
C PRO A 199 5.29 17.36 8.90
N GLY A 200 6.01 16.63 9.75
CA GLY A 200 7.40 16.93 10.09
C GLY A 200 8.34 16.92 8.89
N TYR A 201 8.08 16.10 7.86
CA TYR A 201 8.76 16.15 6.57
C TYR A 201 8.04 17.09 5.58
N ALA A 202 6.76 16.85 5.33
CA ALA A 202 6.03 17.52 4.24
C ALA A 202 5.96 19.05 4.40
N LEU A 203 5.81 19.54 5.63
CA LEU A 203 5.73 20.97 5.89
C LEU A 203 7.08 21.67 5.69
N GLN A 204 8.21 20.98 5.85
CA GLN A 204 9.52 21.55 5.51
C GLN A 204 9.63 21.81 4.00
N VAL A 205 9.18 20.85 3.19
CA VAL A 205 9.20 20.95 1.72
C VAL A 205 8.26 22.04 1.22
N LEU A 206 7.10 22.19 1.90
CA LEU A 206 6.05 23.12 1.50
C LEU A 206 6.16 24.50 2.16
N ALA A 207 7.14 24.72 3.06
CA ALA A 207 7.25 25.90 3.90
C ALA A 207 7.15 27.22 3.11
N ASP A 208 7.93 27.33 2.03
CA ASP A 208 8.02 28.56 1.23
C ASP A 208 6.71 28.86 0.47
N ARG A 209 5.93 27.82 0.15
CA ARG A 209 4.62 27.97 -0.49
C ARG A 209 3.51 28.31 0.50
N LEU A 210 3.62 27.80 1.73
CA LEU A 210 2.63 28.03 2.78
C LEU A 210 2.83 29.40 3.45
N ASN A 211 4.06 29.92 3.46
CA ASN A 211 4.45 31.21 4.02
C ASN A 211 3.89 31.45 5.45
N ASP A 212 4.03 30.44 6.29
CA ASP A 212 3.56 30.43 7.69
C ASP A 212 4.77 30.51 8.62
N GLU A 213 4.91 31.64 9.32
CA GLU A 213 6.08 31.93 10.18
C GLU A 213 6.16 31.02 11.41
N ASP A 214 5.04 30.44 11.86
CA ASP A 214 5.00 29.53 13.01
C ASP A 214 5.41 28.10 12.66
N LEU A 215 5.44 27.78 11.36
CA LEU A 215 5.61 26.41 10.87
C LEU A 215 6.96 25.80 11.26
N PRO A 216 8.11 26.49 11.19
CA PRO A 216 9.38 25.93 11.65
C PRO A 216 9.36 25.51 13.13
N ALA A 217 8.78 26.33 14.00
CA ALA A 217 8.69 26.02 15.42
C ALA A 217 7.81 24.78 15.67
N LYS A 218 6.67 24.68 15.00
CA LYS A 218 5.76 23.52 15.10
C LYS A 218 6.39 22.23 14.58
N VAL A 219 7.08 22.29 13.44
CA VAL A 219 7.81 21.13 12.90
C VAL A 219 8.90 20.68 13.88
N GLN A 220 9.69 21.62 14.41
CA GLN A 220 10.74 21.31 15.39
C GLN A 220 10.16 20.61 16.62
N GLN A 221 9.15 21.22 17.24
CA GLN A 221 8.55 20.72 18.46
C GLN A 221 7.90 19.34 18.26
N SER A 222 7.20 19.14 17.13
CA SER A 222 6.53 17.87 16.83
C SER A 222 7.53 16.72 16.67
N LEU A 223 8.58 16.92 15.87
CA LEU A 223 9.58 15.87 15.65
C LEU A 223 10.48 15.64 16.86
N ASP A 224 10.79 16.68 17.64
CA ASP A 224 11.49 16.55 18.91
C ASP A 224 10.73 15.67 19.91
N PHE A 225 9.41 15.86 19.99
CA PHE A 225 8.57 15.04 20.85
C PHE A 225 8.50 13.60 20.33
N LEU A 226 8.25 13.40 19.05
CA LEU A 226 8.16 12.06 18.46
C LEU A 226 9.49 11.30 18.60
N ALA A 227 10.63 11.98 18.50
CA ALA A 227 11.95 11.40 18.73
C ALA A 227 12.21 10.96 20.18
N SER A 228 11.35 11.35 21.13
CA SER A 228 11.44 10.92 22.53
C SER A 228 10.83 9.54 22.80
N PHE A 229 10.15 8.94 21.81
CA PHE A 229 9.50 7.65 21.99
C PHE A 229 10.54 6.54 22.26
N PRO A 230 10.29 5.63 23.22
CA PRO A 230 11.28 4.66 23.64
C PRO A 230 11.51 3.59 22.56
N VAL A 231 12.76 3.44 22.12
CA VAL A 231 13.16 2.41 21.15
C VAL A 231 13.70 1.19 21.87
N ASN A 232 13.16 0.02 21.55
CA ASN A 232 13.77 -1.25 21.92
C ASN A 232 15.04 -1.48 21.08
N ARG A 233 16.20 -1.37 21.71
CA ARG A 233 17.50 -1.49 21.04
C ARG A 233 17.81 -2.88 20.48
N GLU A 234 17.12 -3.93 20.95
CA GLU A 234 17.38 -5.30 20.51
C GLU A 234 16.74 -5.60 19.15
N ASN A 235 15.62 -4.94 18.83
CA ASN A 235 14.86 -5.21 17.61
C ASN A 235 14.45 -3.96 16.83
N GLY A 236 14.76 -2.76 17.33
CA GLY A 236 14.46 -1.48 16.71
C GLY A 236 12.99 -1.12 16.68
N MET A 237 12.14 -1.81 17.43
CA MET A 237 10.71 -1.53 17.53
C MET A 237 10.45 -0.42 18.56
N PHE A 238 9.40 0.37 18.34
CA PHE A 238 8.99 1.44 19.23
C PHE A 238 7.46 1.59 19.19
N PRO A 239 6.83 2.12 20.26
CA PRO A 239 5.43 2.50 20.21
C PRO A 239 5.23 3.61 19.18
N VAL A 240 4.06 3.68 18.57
CA VAL A 240 3.79 4.66 17.48
C VAL A 240 2.69 5.65 17.84
N GLY A 241 2.02 5.47 18.99
CA GLY A 241 0.99 6.37 19.49
C GLY A 241 1.28 6.90 20.88
N PHE A 242 0.78 8.10 21.16
CA PHE A 242 0.75 8.72 22.49
C PHE A 242 -0.60 9.39 22.72
N ASN A 243 -1.28 9.03 23.81
CA ASN A 243 -2.62 9.51 24.12
C ASN A 243 -2.66 10.69 25.11
N GLY A 244 -1.50 11.23 25.50
CA GLY A 244 -1.37 12.24 26.56
C GLY A 244 -0.89 11.69 27.90
N LYS A 245 -0.87 10.36 28.06
CA LYS A 245 -0.46 9.69 29.30
C LYS A 245 0.58 8.61 29.08
N GLU A 246 0.36 7.77 28.08
CA GLU A 246 1.21 6.60 27.80
C GLU A 246 1.50 6.45 26.31
N PHE A 247 2.60 5.74 26.04
CA PHE A 247 2.97 5.31 24.70
C PHE A 247 2.35 3.95 24.41
N TYR A 248 1.85 3.74 23.19
CA TYR A 248 1.18 2.50 22.81
C TYR A 248 1.38 2.13 21.34
N GLY A 249 0.93 0.92 20.99
CA GLY A 249 1.00 0.39 19.63
C GLY A 249 2.40 -0.02 19.22
N GLY A 250 2.63 -0.08 17.91
CA GLY A 250 3.89 -0.48 17.31
C GLY A 250 3.73 -1.78 16.53
N ASP A 251 3.84 -1.66 15.21
CA ASP A 251 3.87 -2.75 14.26
C ASP A 251 4.91 -2.44 13.18
N HIS A 252 5.24 -3.43 12.34
CA HIS A 252 6.32 -3.27 11.36
C HIS A 252 6.04 -2.20 10.30
N VAL A 253 4.80 -2.12 9.83
CA VAL A 253 4.36 -1.12 8.83
C VAL A 253 4.54 0.27 9.45
N SER A 254 3.99 0.48 10.64
CA SER A 254 4.01 1.78 11.29
C SER A 254 5.42 2.21 11.71
N CYS A 255 6.22 1.30 12.25
CA CYS A 255 7.61 1.61 12.60
C CYS A 255 8.41 1.96 11.34
N GLY A 256 8.34 1.15 10.28
CA GLY A 256 9.08 1.39 9.04
C GLY A 256 8.71 2.72 8.39
N GLN A 257 7.42 3.03 8.29
CA GLN A 257 6.94 4.30 7.73
C GLN A 257 7.34 5.51 8.61
N ALA A 258 7.37 5.36 9.93
CA ALA A 258 7.83 6.42 10.83
C ALA A 258 9.32 6.70 10.61
N LEU A 259 10.14 5.66 10.51
CA LEU A 259 11.57 5.81 10.20
C LEU A 259 11.77 6.48 8.83
N TYR A 260 10.94 6.16 7.84
CA TYR A 260 11.02 6.81 6.54
C TYR A 260 10.76 8.32 6.64
N ASN A 261 9.70 8.71 7.36
CA ASN A 261 9.38 10.12 7.58
C ASN A 261 10.50 10.86 8.31
N PHE A 262 11.07 10.27 9.37
CA PHE A 262 12.24 10.82 10.07
C PHE A 262 13.45 10.97 9.14
N ALA A 263 13.76 9.94 8.34
CA ALA A 263 14.88 9.98 7.41
C ALA A 263 14.74 11.09 6.36
N LYS A 264 13.55 11.25 5.76
CA LYS A 264 13.27 12.35 4.81
C LYS A 264 13.26 13.71 5.48
N ALA A 265 12.74 13.82 6.71
CA ALA A 265 12.76 15.05 7.49
C ALA A 265 14.20 15.51 7.81
N ILE A 266 15.08 14.58 8.21
CA ILE A 266 16.50 14.86 8.47
C ILE A 266 17.20 15.28 7.17
N GLU A 267 17.01 14.54 6.08
CA GLU A 267 17.61 14.89 4.78
C GLU A 267 17.19 16.30 4.31
N THR A 268 15.92 16.64 4.52
CA THR A 268 15.39 17.96 4.15
C THR A 268 15.94 19.06 5.05
N ALA A 269 16.00 18.81 6.36
CA ALA A 269 16.58 19.73 7.33
C ALA A 269 18.07 19.99 7.08
N GLN A 270 18.83 18.96 6.67
CA GLN A 270 20.23 19.12 6.29
C GLN A 270 20.40 20.01 5.05
N LYS A 271 19.45 20.02 4.12
CA LYS A 271 19.46 20.88 2.92
C LYS A 271 19.07 22.32 3.25
N ASN A 272 18.00 22.51 4.03
CA ASN A 272 17.45 23.84 4.31
C ASN A 272 18.11 24.56 5.50
N LYS A 273 18.81 23.84 6.39
CA LYS A 273 19.50 24.34 7.59
C LYS A 273 18.58 25.10 8.58
N ARG A 274 17.27 24.80 8.58
CA ARG A 274 16.26 25.50 9.42
C ARG A 274 15.99 24.82 10.77
N TYR A 275 16.48 23.61 10.99
CA TYR A 275 16.11 22.76 12.12
C TYR A 275 17.33 22.16 12.82
N ASN A 276 17.22 21.91 14.13
CA ASN A 276 18.17 21.09 14.87
C ASN A 276 17.72 19.62 14.80
N THR A 277 18.53 18.77 14.17
CA THR A 277 18.20 17.36 13.91
C THR A 277 18.77 16.39 14.93
N GLU A 278 19.53 16.83 15.95
CA GLU A 278 20.27 15.93 16.86
C GLU A 278 19.39 14.83 17.49
N LYS A 279 18.20 15.20 17.98
CA LYS A 279 17.25 14.23 18.57
C LYS A 279 16.69 13.27 17.54
N TRP A 280 16.39 13.79 16.34
CA TRP A 280 15.78 13.01 15.26
C TRP A 280 16.77 11.97 14.74
N GLU A 281 18.03 12.39 14.57
CA GLU A 281 19.14 11.52 14.17
C GLU A 281 19.43 10.45 15.24
N ALA A 282 19.40 10.82 16.52
CA ALA A 282 19.57 9.85 17.61
C ALA A 282 18.45 8.80 17.65
N PHE A 283 17.19 9.22 17.48
CA PHE A 283 16.04 8.32 17.38
C PHE A 283 16.17 7.37 16.18
N LEU A 284 16.38 7.93 14.98
CA LEU A 284 16.51 7.15 13.76
C LEU A 284 17.68 6.15 13.86
N THR A 285 18.83 6.59 14.37
CA THR A 285 20.00 5.71 14.57
C THR A 285 19.69 4.56 15.52
N SER A 286 19.06 4.85 16.67
CA SER A 286 18.74 3.82 17.66
C SER A 286 17.77 2.77 17.11
N ALA A 287 16.78 3.19 16.31
CA ALA A 287 15.83 2.28 15.69
C ALA A 287 16.48 1.48 14.55
N CYS A 288 17.24 2.14 13.67
CA CYS A 288 17.95 1.47 12.58
C CYS A 288 18.97 0.45 13.09
N ASP A 289 19.75 0.76 14.14
CA ASP A 289 20.71 -0.17 14.74
C ASP A 289 20.01 -1.47 15.22
N GLY A 290 18.88 -1.33 15.90
CA GLY A 290 18.09 -2.49 16.35
C GLY A 290 17.46 -3.28 15.18
N GLN A 291 16.94 -2.60 14.16
CA GLN A 291 16.39 -3.27 12.98
C GLN A 291 17.48 -4.01 12.19
N VAL A 292 18.65 -3.41 12.02
CA VAL A 292 19.79 -4.01 11.30
C VAL A 292 20.28 -5.27 12.02
N LYS A 293 20.39 -5.24 13.35
CA LYS A 293 20.71 -6.43 14.15
C LYS A 293 19.72 -7.57 13.88
N ARG A 294 18.43 -7.25 13.83
CA ARG A 294 17.34 -8.21 13.57
C ARG A 294 17.38 -8.74 12.14
N ILE A 295 17.45 -7.86 11.14
CA ILE A 295 17.39 -8.18 9.71
C ILE A 295 18.63 -8.96 9.25
N LEU A 296 19.83 -8.57 9.72
CA LEU A 296 21.07 -9.24 9.31
C LEU A 296 21.27 -10.59 10.00
N ASN A 297 20.47 -10.92 11.03
CA ASN A 297 20.47 -12.26 11.59
C ASN A 297 20.18 -13.30 10.48
N PRO A 298 20.99 -14.36 10.31
CA PRO A 298 20.74 -15.40 9.33
C PRO A 298 19.40 -16.11 9.48
N ALA A 299 18.84 -16.14 10.70
CA ALA A 299 17.53 -16.72 11.00
C ALA A 299 16.35 -15.78 10.68
N TRP A 300 16.61 -14.54 10.26
CA TRP A 300 15.55 -13.61 9.88
C TRP A 300 14.90 -14.05 8.57
N ASP A 301 13.61 -14.36 8.67
CA ASP A 301 12.73 -14.77 7.58
C ASP A 301 11.38 -14.05 7.76
N PRO A 302 11.12 -12.92 7.05
CA PRO A 302 9.94 -12.12 7.29
C PRO A 302 8.68 -12.88 6.86
N HIS A 303 7.67 -12.96 7.73
CA HIS A 303 6.42 -13.69 7.44
C HIS A 303 5.38 -12.87 6.67
N SER A 304 5.51 -11.54 6.68
CA SER A 304 4.58 -10.58 6.09
C SER A 304 5.33 -9.54 5.24
N THR A 305 4.66 -8.94 4.28
CA THR A 305 5.16 -7.78 3.51
C THR A 305 5.35 -6.52 4.37
N ALA A 306 4.79 -6.47 5.59
CA ALA A 306 4.94 -5.35 6.52
C ALA A 306 6.40 -4.98 6.83
N GLU A 307 7.31 -5.94 6.83
CA GLU A 307 8.73 -5.67 7.11
C GLU A 307 9.47 -5.04 5.90
N GLY A 308 8.85 -5.02 4.72
CA GLY A 308 9.35 -4.29 3.55
C GLY A 308 9.50 -2.80 3.81
N PHE A 309 8.70 -2.24 4.72
CA PHE A 309 8.72 -0.82 5.10
C PHE A 309 10.04 -0.36 5.75
N TYR A 310 10.94 -1.28 6.12
CA TYR A 310 12.28 -0.92 6.59
C TYR A 310 13.28 -0.70 5.45
N MET A 311 12.97 -1.11 4.21
CA MET A 311 13.90 -1.01 3.07
C MET A 311 14.30 0.44 2.79
N ALA A 312 13.30 1.31 2.56
CA ALA A 312 13.51 2.72 2.26
C ALA A 312 14.25 3.48 3.38
N PRO A 313 13.81 3.48 4.66
CA PRO A 313 14.51 4.22 5.70
C PRO A 313 15.93 3.75 5.93
N LEU A 314 16.22 2.44 5.82
CA LEU A 314 17.58 1.92 5.96
C LEU A 314 18.48 2.35 4.80
N ALA A 315 17.96 2.40 3.57
CA ALA A 315 18.70 2.92 2.41
C ALA A 315 19.07 4.40 2.63
N ILE A 316 18.12 5.23 3.05
CA ILE A 316 18.34 6.65 3.32
C ILE A 316 19.34 6.83 4.48
N ALA A 317 19.11 6.15 5.61
CA ALA A 317 19.93 6.25 6.81
C ALA A 317 21.38 5.78 6.56
N SER A 318 21.59 4.81 5.67
CA SER A 318 22.94 4.37 5.29
C SER A 318 23.79 5.50 4.70
N VAL A 319 23.16 6.37 3.91
CA VAL A 319 23.81 7.54 3.31
C VAL A 319 23.94 8.67 4.33
N LEU A 320 22.87 8.97 5.08
CA LEU A 320 22.88 10.02 6.10
C LEU A 320 23.98 9.82 7.15
N PHE A 321 24.22 8.57 7.57
CA PHE A 321 25.14 8.24 8.66
C PHE A 321 26.41 7.51 8.20
N GLY A 322 26.57 7.25 6.90
CA GLY A 322 27.72 6.53 6.35
C GLY A 322 27.87 5.09 6.85
N LYS A 323 26.76 4.42 7.22
CA LYS A 323 26.75 3.06 7.80
C LYS A 323 26.48 1.99 6.73
N LYS A 324 27.49 1.15 6.45
CA LYS A 324 27.41 0.11 5.41
C LYS A 324 26.43 -1.01 5.76
N GLU A 325 26.31 -1.33 7.04
CA GLU A 325 25.44 -2.36 7.58
C GLU A 325 23.96 -2.03 7.31
N TYR A 326 23.62 -0.74 7.26
CA TYR A 326 22.25 -0.29 6.98
C TYR A 326 21.89 -0.54 5.51
N ARG A 327 22.84 -0.25 4.61
CA ARG A 327 22.70 -0.60 3.19
C ARG A 327 22.55 -2.10 3.03
N GLN A 328 23.40 -2.92 3.66
CA GLN A 328 23.32 -4.38 3.59
C GLN A 328 21.95 -4.90 4.06
N ALA A 329 21.42 -4.36 5.15
CA ALA A 329 20.09 -4.75 5.64
C ALA A 329 18.98 -4.36 4.64
N SER A 330 19.03 -3.15 4.08
CA SER A 330 18.07 -2.71 3.05
C SER A 330 18.13 -3.59 1.80
N GLU A 331 19.34 -3.88 1.30
CA GLU A 331 19.54 -4.75 0.13
C GLU A 331 19.10 -6.20 0.41
N LYS A 332 19.28 -6.71 1.63
CA LYS A 332 18.77 -8.02 2.05
C LYS A 332 17.25 -8.06 2.01
N ILE A 333 16.58 -7.03 2.54
CA ILE A 333 15.12 -6.90 2.47
C ILE A 333 14.67 -6.89 1.00
N ALA A 334 15.32 -6.07 0.17
CA ALA A 334 15.04 -5.95 -1.25
C ALA A 334 15.15 -7.28 -1.99
N ALA A 335 16.25 -8.01 -1.79
CA ALA A 335 16.48 -9.30 -2.41
C ALA A 335 15.40 -10.32 -2.03
N ILE A 336 15.01 -10.39 -0.76
CA ILE A 336 13.97 -11.32 -0.29
C ILE A 336 12.61 -11.02 -0.93
N TYR A 337 12.18 -9.75 -0.94
CA TYR A 337 10.88 -9.41 -1.53
C TYR A 337 10.90 -9.49 -3.06
N ALA A 338 12.03 -9.17 -3.69
CA ALA A 338 12.20 -9.36 -5.13
C ALA A 338 12.05 -10.84 -5.52
N ASP A 339 12.76 -11.74 -4.82
CA ASP A 339 12.70 -13.19 -5.04
C ASP A 339 11.28 -13.76 -4.88
N ARG A 340 10.53 -13.26 -3.88
CA ARG A 340 9.19 -13.75 -3.56
C ARG A 340 8.07 -13.26 -4.47
N HIS A 341 8.18 -12.03 -5.00
CA HIS A 341 7.01 -11.35 -5.58
C HIS A 341 7.17 -10.94 -7.04
N LEU A 342 8.38 -10.71 -7.56
CA LEU A 342 8.54 -10.28 -8.96
C LEU A 342 8.05 -11.34 -9.95
N ALA A 343 8.20 -12.60 -9.56
CA ALA A 343 7.78 -13.74 -10.37
C ALA A 343 6.28 -14.07 -10.24
N MET A 344 5.57 -13.42 -9.31
CA MET A 344 4.12 -13.60 -9.07
C MET A 344 3.68 -15.07 -8.86
N ASP A 345 4.58 -15.91 -8.33
CA ASP A 345 4.29 -17.31 -7.97
C ASP A 345 3.86 -17.50 -6.51
N GLY A 346 4.05 -16.47 -5.70
CA GLY A 346 3.47 -16.32 -4.37
C GLY A 346 2.14 -15.59 -4.38
N CYS A 347 1.77 -15.09 -3.20
CA CYS A 347 0.62 -14.19 -3.09
C CYS A 347 0.99 -12.81 -3.69
N TYR A 348 -0.03 -12.09 -4.16
CA TYR A 348 0.13 -10.80 -4.82
C TYR A 348 0.35 -9.68 -3.81
N TRP A 349 1.53 -9.08 -3.82
CA TRP A 349 1.87 -7.98 -2.91
C TRP A 349 1.09 -6.67 -3.13
N GLY A 350 0.35 -6.51 -4.23
CA GLY A 350 -0.30 -5.25 -4.63
C GLY A 350 -1.67 -5.00 -4.02
N GLY A 351 -1.85 -5.46 -2.78
CA GLY A 351 -2.94 -5.04 -1.92
C GLY A 351 -4.11 -5.99 -1.83
N THR A 352 -3.88 -7.16 -1.22
CA THR A 352 -4.96 -8.01 -0.73
C THR A 352 -5.51 -7.46 0.59
N LEU A 353 -6.84 -7.45 0.78
CA LEU A 353 -7.48 -7.01 2.03
C LEU A 353 -6.94 -7.78 3.25
N ASP A 354 -6.01 -7.15 3.98
CA ASP A 354 -5.33 -7.59 5.21
C ASP A 354 -5.28 -9.12 5.36
N ALA A 355 -4.47 -9.77 4.51
CA ALA A 355 -4.31 -11.22 4.51
C ALA A 355 -3.34 -11.67 5.62
N THR A 356 -3.46 -12.92 6.06
CA THR A 356 -2.60 -13.48 7.13
C THR A 356 -1.11 -13.56 6.76
N CYS A 357 -0.75 -13.31 5.51
CA CYS A 357 0.63 -13.33 5.00
C CYS A 357 1.01 -12.07 4.21
N GLU A 358 0.07 -11.16 3.98
CA GLU A 358 0.30 -9.94 3.21
C GLU A 358 -0.45 -8.79 3.81
N ASP A 359 0.30 -7.72 4.02
CA ASP A 359 -0.23 -6.41 4.27
C ASP A 359 -0.77 -5.82 2.96
N LYS A 360 -1.93 -5.18 3.01
CA LYS A 360 -2.58 -4.60 1.81
C LYS A 360 -1.74 -3.49 1.18
N GLU A 361 -0.67 -3.06 1.83
CA GLU A 361 0.23 -2.01 1.34
C GLU A 361 1.64 -2.54 1.02
N GLY A 362 1.78 -3.86 0.87
CA GLY A 362 3.05 -4.52 0.53
C GLY A 362 3.73 -3.98 -0.73
N ALA A 363 2.99 -3.77 -1.82
CA ALA A 363 3.55 -3.20 -3.05
C ALA A 363 4.00 -1.75 -2.86
N TRP A 364 3.32 -0.98 -2.00
CA TRP A 364 3.79 0.36 -1.68
C TRP A 364 5.14 0.34 -0.95
N ALA A 365 5.31 -0.58 0.00
CA ALA A 365 6.59 -0.79 0.68
C ALA A 365 7.71 -1.15 -0.31
N ALA A 366 7.39 -2.02 -1.27
CA ALA A 366 8.31 -2.43 -2.33
C ALA A 366 8.66 -1.28 -3.27
N PHE A 367 7.67 -0.57 -3.80
CA PHE A 367 7.86 0.60 -4.66
C PHE A 367 8.75 1.64 -3.98
N GLN A 368 8.39 2.06 -2.77
CA GLN A 368 9.13 3.05 -2.01
C GLN A 368 10.56 2.57 -1.70
N GLY A 369 10.72 1.32 -1.28
CA GLY A 369 12.00 0.72 -0.95
C GLY A 369 12.95 0.61 -2.14
N PHE A 370 12.49 0.03 -3.24
CA PHE A 370 13.30 -0.14 -4.45
C PHE A 370 13.64 1.21 -5.09
N LEU A 371 12.69 2.15 -5.11
CA LEU A 371 12.96 3.49 -5.63
C LEU A 371 14.04 4.20 -4.81
N GLU A 372 13.98 4.15 -3.48
CA GLU A 372 15.04 4.74 -2.65
C GLU A 372 16.39 4.02 -2.84
N LEU A 373 16.42 2.69 -2.97
CA LEU A 373 17.65 1.97 -3.33
C LEU A 373 18.25 2.45 -4.65
N TYR A 374 17.42 2.62 -5.69
CA TYR A 374 17.86 3.20 -6.95
C TYR A 374 18.34 4.65 -6.78
N GLU A 375 17.60 5.48 -6.05
CA GLU A 375 17.96 6.88 -5.83
C GLU A 375 19.31 7.04 -5.12
N ARG A 376 19.62 6.16 -4.16
CA ARG A 376 20.87 6.20 -3.38
C ARG A 376 22.04 5.50 -4.08
N PHE A 377 21.80 4.39 -4.76
CA PHE A 377 22.88 3.50 -5.23
C PHE A 377 22.98 3.33 -6.74
N LYS A 378 21.97 3.79 -7.51
CA LYS A 378 21.97 3.86 -8.98
C LYS A 378 22.18 2.51 -9.68
N GLU A 379 21.72 1.42 -9.07
CA GLU A 379 21.70 0.11 -9.72
C GLU A 379 20.36 -0.09 -10.45
N ASP A 380 20.40 -0.27 -11.76
CA ASP A 380 19.22 -0.31 -12.64
C ASP A 380 18.17 -1.35 -12.23
N LYS A 381 18.61 -2.50 -11.68
CA LYS A 381 17.72 -3.55 -11.19
C LYS A 381 16.68 -3.02 -10.19
N TYR A 382 17.04 -2.05 -9.36
CA TYR A 382 16.12 -1.46 -8.38
C TYR A 382 15.06 -0.58 -9.04
N LEU A 383 15.40 0.10 -10.14
CA LEU A 383 14.40 0.86 -10.90
C LEU A 383 13.41 -0.09 -11.59
N ASP A 384 13.91 -1.20 -12.14
CA ASP A 384 13.05 -2.22 -12.77
C ASP A 384 12.12 -2.90 -11.76
N TRP A 385 12.61 -3.14 -10.54
CA TRP A 385 11.81 -3.70 -9.45
C TRP A 385 10.79 -2.68 -8.92
N ALA A 386 11.19 -1.40 -8.82
CA ALA A 386 10.28 -0.31 -8.46
C ALA A 386 9.17 -0.12 -9.51
N LYS A 387 9.46 -0.31 -10.80
CA LYS A 387 8.43 -0.23 -11.86
C LYS A 387 7.44 -1.41 -11.81
N HIS A 388 7.87 -2.57 -11.30
CA HIS A 388 7.01 -3.75 -11.17
C HIS A 388 6.08 -3.68 -9.96
N ALA A 389 6.59 -3.19 -8.84
CA ALA A 389 5.80 -2.86 -7.66
C ALA A 389 4.83 -1.71 -7.93
#